data_AF-A0A8H6XMJ0-F1
#
_entry.id   AF-A0A8H6XMJ0-F1
#
_cell.length_a   1.000
_cell.length_b   1.000
_cell.length_c   1.000
_cell.angle_alpha   90.00
_cell.angle_beta   90.00
_cell.angle_gamma   90.00
#
_symmetry.space_group_name_H-M   'P 1'
#
loop_
_entity.id
_entity.type
_entity.pdbx_description
1 polymer ?
#
loop_
_entity_poly.entity_id
_entity_poly.type
_entity_poly.pdbx_seq_one_letter_code
_entity_poly.pdbx_strand_id
1 'polypeptide(L)'
;MEKQNNNFEEKLEAIETHMKTIGAYCMESWKPSKQQHKLLKSLLKHYMIRPITSYNNLVPIVETYVYDHAKQLRLELYKQDPTVKTVVNEVIAMENGNVRSAIRKAVWTSVKEKTDLETFSKKIDIMACLALMRKIARPLAKKENTRGADTGFWTNLEGELDVLFDKNGNDRSNPKWREWEQAIINEDNAVYLRRAPESNARTQEEIDARLLAASGSIDPAATGSAPPEDEEDGDGNTVEERDVNISSLGNLAALSVGPVVREY
;
A
#
# COMPACT_ATOMS: atom_id res chain seq x y z
N MET A 1 21.83 23.92 60.00
CA MET A 1 22.20 23.63 58.60
C MET A 1 22.02 22.15 58.28
N GLU A 2 22.55 21.22 59.08
CA GLU A 2 22.41 19.76 58.85
C GLU A 2 20.95 19.27 58.69
N LYS A 3 20.02 19.69 59.56
CA LYS A 3 18.59 19.35 59.42
C LYS A 3 17.94 19.87 58.13
N GLN A 4 18.43 20.99 57.57
CA GLN A 4 17.91 21.50 56.30
C GLN A 4 18.43 20.66 55.13
N ASN A 5 19.70 20.25 55.14
CA ASN A 5 20.27 19.39 54.11
C ASN A 5 19.55 18.04 54.04
N ASN A 6 19.30 17.39 55.18
CA ASN A 6 18.60 16.10 55.19
C ASN A 6 17.18 16.18 54.60
N ASN A 7 16.46 17.27 54.88
CA ASN A 7 15.13 17.51 54.30
C ASN A 7 15.18 17.76 52.78
N PHE A 8 16.26 18.36 52.27
CA PHE A 8 16.44 18.52 50.82
C PHE A 8 16.75 17.20 50.14
N GLU A 9 17.60 16.35 50.74
CA GLU A 9 17.92 15.03 50.21
C GLU A 9 16.67 14.12 50.15
N GLU A 10 15.88 14.08 51.22
CA GLU A 10 14.62 13.31 51.27
C GLU A 10 13.63 13.77 50.18
N LYS A 11 13.53 15.08 49.96
CA LYS A 11 12.66 15.63 48.90
C LYS A 11 13.17 15.31 47.50
N LEU A 12 14.49 15.32 47.28
CA LEU A 12 15.08 14.93 45.99
C LEU A 12 14.80 13.47 45.69
N GLU A 13 14.98 12.57 46.65
CA GLU A 13 14.69 11.15 46.50
C GLU A 13 13.20 10.89 46.22
N ALA A 14 12.31 11.60 46.91
CA ALA A 14 10.87 11.53 46.67
C ALA A 14 10.50 12.00 45.25
N ILE A 15 11.10 13.09 44.77
CA ILE A 15 10.88 13.61 43.40
C ILE A 15 11.40 12.62 42.36
N GLU A 16 12.58 12.03 42.54
CA GLU A 16 13.12 11.03 41.62
C GLU A 16 12.23 9.79 41.53
N THR A 17 11.73 9.31 42.67
CA THR A 17 10.80 8.17 42.74
C THR A 17 9.49 8.49 42.03
N HIS A 18 8.96 9.70 42.23
CA HIS A 18 7.74 10.14 41.56
C HIS A 18 7.94 10.29 40.05
N MET A 19 9.07 10.84 39.59
CA MET A 19 9.40 10.95 38.17
C MET A 19 9.57 9.59 37.50
N LYS A 20 10.20 8.61 38.18
CA LYS A 20 10.27 7.22 37.69
C LYS A 20 8.88 6.60 37.53
N THR A 21 7.98 6.87 38.48
CA THR A 21 6.60 6.35 38.47
C THR A 21 5.77 6.96 37.34
N ILE A 22 5.83 8.29 37.17
CA ILE A 22 5.20 8.99 36.05
C ILE A 22 5.77 8.48 34.72
N GLY A 23 7.10 8.32 34.65
CA GLY A 23 7.78 7.73 33.49
C GLY A 23 7.20 6.37 33.12
N ALA A 24 7.04 5.47 34.08
CA ALA A 24 6.44 4.15 33.85
C ALA A 24 5.02 4.24 33.28
N TYR A 25 4.14 5.08 33.87
CA TYR A 25 2.78 5.27 33.36
C TYR A 25 2.73 5.92 31.97
N CYS A 26 3.63 6.87 31.69
CA CYS A 26 3.77 7.45 30.37
C CYS A 26 4.23 6.41 29.34
N MET A 27 5.08 5.45 29.75
CA MET A 27 5.53 4.36 28.88
C MET A 27 4.43 3.33 28.60
N GLU A 28 3.63 2.97 29.60
CA GLU A 28 2.48 2.05 29.42
C GLU A 28 1.43 2.59 28.45
N SER A 29 1.29 3.92 28.40
CA SER A 29 0.32 4.60 27.54
C SER A 29 0.90 5.07 26.20
N TRP A 30 2.18 4.78 25.93
CA TRP A 30 2.83 5.21 24.69
C TRP A 30 2.16 4.61 23.47
N LYS A 31 1.88 5.45 22.47
CA LYS A 31 1.33 5.04 21.16
C LYS A 31 2.02 5.82 20.04
N PRO A 32 2.20 5.22 18.86
CA PRO A 32 2.66 5.97 17.69
C PRO A 32 1.69 7.11 17.39
N SER A 33 2.24 8.27 17.04
CA SER A 33 1.45 9.37 16.49
C SER A 33 0.75 8.97 15.19
N LYS A 34 -0.32 9.69 14.81
CA LYS A 34 -1.04 9.46 13.55
C LYS A 34 -0.10 9.53 12.33
N GLN A 35 0.89 10.41 12.36
CA GLN A 35 1.88 10.57 11.30
C GLN A 35 2.81 9.35 11.21
N GLN A 36 3.30 8.84 12.35
CA GLN A 36 4.10 7.61 12.39
C GLN A 36 3.29 6.41 11.90
N HIS A 37 2.02 6.28 12.30
CA HIS A 37 1.14 5.23 11.81
C HIS A 37 1.00 5.28 10.28
N LYS A 38 0.74 6.47 9.72
CA LYS A 38 0.64 6.66 8.27
C LYS A 38 1.94 6.29 7.56
N LEU A 39 3.09 6.64 8.16
CA LEU A 39 4.39 6.30 7.64
C LEU A 39 4.64 4.78 7.65
N LEU A 40 4.33 4.08 8.74
CA LEU A 40 4.46 2.62 8.84
C LEU A 40 3.56 1.90 7.82
N LYS A 41 2.31 2.34 7.69
CA LYS A 41 1.38 1.84 6.65
C LYS A 41 1.94 2.08 5.23
N SER A 42 2.53 3.25 4.98
CA SER A 42 3.14 3.59 3.69
C SER A 42 4.37 2.71 3.40
N LEU A 43 5.17 2.41 4.42
CA LEU A 43 6.33 1.54 4.32
C LEU A 43 5.91 0.10 3.96
N LEU A 44 4.87 -0.42 4.62
CA LEU A 44 4.27 -1.71 4.27
C LEU A 44 3.74 -1.73 2.84
N LYS A 45 3.01 -0.68 2.41
CA LYS A 45 2.54 -0.55 1.03
C LYS A 45 3.72 -0.60 0.06
N HIS A 46 4.79 0.14 0.32
CA HIS A 46 6.01 0.17 -0.50
C HIS A 46 6.64 -1.20 -0.68
N TYR A 47 6.82 -1.96 0.39
CA TYR A 47 7.37 -3.32 0.29
C TYR A 47 6.39 -4.34 -0.31
N MET A 48 5.09 -4.15 -0.12
CA MET A 48 4.06 -5.00 -0.74
C MET A 48 3.99 -4.84 -2.26
N ILE A 49 4.14 -3.63 -2.76
CA ILE A 49 4.15 -3.39 -4.21
C ILE A 49 5.47 -3.87 -4.81
N ARG A 50 6.59 -3.78 -4.09
CA ARG A 50 7.88 -4.28 -4.54
C ARG A 50 7.89 -5.80 -4.63
N PRO A 51 8.50 -6.37 -5.68
CA PRO A 51 8.73 -7.80 -5.75
C PRO A 51 9.77 -8.16 -4.68
N ILE A 52 9.34 -8.96 -3.72
CA ILE A 52 10.16 -9.56 -2.67
C ILE A 52 10.12 -11.07 -2.83
N THR A 53 11.09 -11.77 -2.23
CA THR A 53 11.15 -13.24 -2.27
C THR A 53 9.92 -13.87 -1.66
N SER A 54 9.43 -13.32 -0.56
CA SER A 54 8.23 -13.81 0.12
C SER A 54 7.51 -12.69 0.87
N TYR A 55 6.19 -12.58 0.69
CA TYR A 55 5.33 -11.67 1.47
C TYR A 55 5.05 -12.19 2.88
N ASN A 56 5.35 -13.45 3.20
CA ASN A 56 5.26 -13.95 4.58
C ASN A 56 6.33 -13.32 5.48
N ASN A 57 7.46 -12.92 4.90
CA ASN A 57 8.57 -12.28 5.61
C ASN A 57 8.48 -10.73 5.62
N LEU A 58 7.36 -10.15 5.18
CA LEU A 58 7.23 -8.70 5.07
C LEU A 58 7.39 -7.98 6.41
N VAL A 59 6.76 -8.49 7.47
CA VAL A 59 6.79 -7.87 8.80
C VAL A 59 8.23 -7.79 9.33
N PRO A 60 9.01 -8.90 9.40
CA PRO A 60 10.42 -8.84 9.76
C PRO A 60 11.24 -7.87 8.92
N ILE A 61 11.04 -7.81 7.60
CA ILE A 61 11.76 -6.88 6.72
C ILE A 61 11.48 -5.43 7.11
N VAL A 62 10.21 -5.11 7.37
CA VAL A 62 9.80 -3.75 7.78
C VAL A 62 10.32 -3.42 9.18
N GLU A 63 10.30 -4.36 10.13
CA GLU A 63 10.87 -4.19 11.47
C GLU A 63 12.37 -3.91 11.41
N THR A 64 13.13 -4.66 10.61
CA THR A 64 14.57 -4.40 10.39
C THR A 64 14.78 -3.01 9.80
N TYR A 65 13.98 -2.60 8.80
CA TYR A 65 14.09 -1.26 8.23
C TYR A 65 13.81 -0.15 9.27
N VAL A 66 12.75 -0.32 10.07
CA VAL A 66 12.39 0.63 11.15
C VAL A 66 13.49 0.70 12.19
N TYR A 67 14.08 -0.44 12.56
CA TYR A 67 15.26 -0.47 13.42
C TYR A 67 16.38 0.36 12.79
N ASP A 68 16.84 0.03 11.60
CA ASP A 68 17.99 0.68 10.98
C ASP A 68 17.80 2.19 10.79
N HIS A 69 16.58 2.62 10.44
CA HIS A 69 16.24 4.00 10.12
C HIS A 69 15.45 4.72 11.22
N ALA A 70 15.45 4.22 12.45
CA ALA A 70 14.67 4.73 13.58
C ALA A 70 14.72 6.27 13.71
N LYS A 71 15.91 6.88 13.58
CA LYS A 71 16.09 8.33 13.64
C LYS A 71 15.37 9.10 12.51
N GLN A 72 15.42 8.59 11.28
CA GLN A 72 14.76 9.22 10.14
C GLN A 72 13.24 9.14 10.27
N LEU A 73 12.75 8.04 10.85
CA LEU A 73 11.33 7.81 11.10
C LEU A 73 10.80 8.50 12.36
N ARG A 74 11.68 9.21 13.10
CA ARG A 74 11.37 9.81 14.42
C ARG A 74 10.85 8.76 15.40
N LEU A 75 11.46 7.58 15.39
CA LEU A 75 11.16 6.42 16.21
C LEU A 75 12.43 5.97 16.97
N GLU A 76 13.27 6.90 17.43
CA GLU A 76 14.53 6.59 18.13
C GLU A 76 14.33 5.67 19.34
N LEU A 77 13.21 5.85 20.05
CA LEU A 77 12.82 5.02 21.19
C LEU A 77 12.60 3.55 20.80
N TYR A 78 12.32 3.24 19.53
CA TYR A 78 12.18 1.85 19.06
C TYR A 78 13.44 1.01 19.27
N LYS A 79 14.64 1.62 19.25
CA LYS A 79 15.91 0.92 19.54
C LYS A 79 16.18 0.77 21.03
N GLN A 80 15.69 1.72 21.83
CA GLN A 80 16.08 1.88 23.22
C GLN A 80 15.11 1.17 24.17
N ASP A 81 13.83 1.16 23.81
CA ASP A 81 12.75 0.74 24.68
C ASP A 81 12.00 -0.49 24.11
N PRO A 82 11.98 -1.62 24.82
CA PRO A 82 11.31 -2.84 24.36
C PRO A 82 9.77 -2.72 24.33
N THR A 83 9.18 -1.86 25.15
CA THR A 83 7.74 -1.59 25.16
C THR A 83 7.35 -0.86 23.88
N VAL A 84 8.09 0.19 23.53
CA VAL A 84 7.89 0.94 22.27
C VAL A 84 8.06 0.01 21.08
N LYS A 85 9.10 -0.85 21.10
CA LYS A 85 9.32 -1.85 20.05
C LYS A 85 8.12 -2.79 19.89
N THR A 86 7.58 -3.30 20.99
CA THR A 86 6.42 -4.20 20.99
C THR A 86 5.19 -3.52 20.39
N VAL A 87 4.86 -2.30 20.84
CA VAL A 87 3.72 -1.53 20.33
C VAL A 87 3.86 -1.23 18.83
N VAL A 88 5.05 -0.84 18.37
CA VAL A 88 5.29 -0.58 16.95
C VAL A 88 5.18 -1.86 16.12
N ASN A 89 5.70 -2.99 16.60
CA ASN A 89 5.61 -4.28 15.92
C ASN A 89 4.14 -4.75 15.80
N GLU A 90 3.33 -4.58 16.84
CA GLU A 90 1.89 -4.86 16.80
C GLU A 90 1.18 -4.02 15.73
N VAL A 91 1.51 -2.72 15.65
CA VAL A 91 0.95 -1.83 14.62
C VAL A 91 1.38 -2.28 13.21
N ILE A 92 2.64 -2.68 13.01
CA ILE A 92 3.13 -3.19 11.73
C ILE A 92 2.39 -4.49 11.34
N ALA A 93 2.23 -5.42 12.28
CA ALA A 93 1.56 -6.69 12.04
C ALA A 93 0.07 -6.50 11.68
N MET A 94 -0.63 -5.63 12.40
CA MET A 94 -2.02 -5.27 12.12
C MET A 94 -2.17 -4.58 10.76
N GLU A 95 -1.34 -3.57 10.47
CA GLU A 95 -1.39 -2.86 9.20
C GLU A 95 -0.98 -3.75 8.02
N ASN A 96 -0.09 -4.73 8.20
CA ASN A 96 0.23 -5.72 7.18
C ASN A 96 -1.03 -6.47 6.71
N GLY A 97 -1.85 -6.95 7.66
CA GLY A 97 -3.14 -7.59 7.35
C GLY A 97 -4.07 -6.66 6.56
N ASN A 98 -4.18 -5.40 6.99
CA ASN A 98 -5.00 -4.38 6.33
C ASN A 98 -4.53 -4.08 4.90
N VAL A 99 -3.23 -3.87 4.71
CA VAL A 99 -2.62 -3.57 3.41
C VAL A 99 -2.76 -4.76 2.45
N ARG A 100 -2.50 -5.99 2.91
CA ARG A 100 -2.72 -7.22 2.10
C ARG A 100 -4.18 -7.33 1.67
N SER A 101 -5.12 -7.15 2.60
CA SER A 101 -6.55 -7.19 2.28
C SER A 101 -6.93 -6.12 1.24
N ALA A 102 -6.43 -4.89 1.39
CA ALA A 102 -6.68 -3.79 0.45
C ALA A 102 -6.11 -4.07 -0.95
N ILE A 103 -4.85 -4.53 -1.05
CA ILE A 103 -4.22 -4.88 -2.33
C ILE A 103 -4.99 -6.02 -3.02
N ARG A 104 -5.31 -7.09 -2.28
CA ARG A 104 -6.09 -8.21 -2.82
C ARG A 104 -7.44 -7.73 -3.37
N LYS A 105 -8.17 -6.88 -2.62
CA LYS A 105 -9.43 -6.31 -3.09
C LYS A 105 -9.23 -5.51 -4.38
N ALA A 106 -8.22 -4.64 -4.43
CA ALA A 106 -7.92 -3.84 -5.62
C ALA A 106 -7.60 -4.70 -6.85
N VAL A 107 -6.81 -5.78 -6.68
CA VAL A 107 -6.53 -6.76 -7.74
C VAL A 107 -7.80 -7.48 -8.18
N TRP A 108 -8.68 -7.89 -7.26
CA TRP A 108 -9.95 -8.54 -7.62
C TRP A 108 -10.86 -7.61 -8.40
N THR A 109 -10.98 -6.36 -7.94
CA THR A 109 -11.75 -5.32 -8.62
C THR A 109 -11.22 -5.11 -10.04
N SER A 110 -9.90 -4.95 -10.23
CA SER A 110 -9.31 -4.75 -11.56
C SER A 110 -9.48 -5.96 -12.48
N VAL A 111 -9.48 -7.18 -11.94
CA VAL A 111 -9.80 -8.41 -12.70
C VAL A 111 -11.27 -8.45 -13.12
N LYS A 112 -12.20 -8.10 -12.21
CA LYS A 112 -13.65 -8.13 -12.45
C LYS A 112 -14.09 -7.07 -13.44
N GLU A 113 -13.59 -5.85 -13.27
CA GLU A 113 -13.89 -4.68 -14.11
C GLU A 113 -13.11 -4.70 -15.43
N LYS A 114 -12.14 -5.61 -15.58
CA LYS A 114 -11.23 -5.69 -16.72
C LYS A 114 -10.52 -4.36 -17.00
N THR A 115 -10.08 -3.68 -15.95
CA THR A 115 -9.29 -2.45 -16.04
C THR A 115 -7.97 -2.74 -16.77
N ASP A 116 -7.52 -1.84 -17.64
CA ASP A 116 -6.19 -1.96 -18.25
C ASP A 116 -5.09 -1.84 -17.19
N LEU A 117 -3.96 -2.50 -17.43
CA LEU A 117 -2.87 -2.58 -16.45
C LEU A 117 -2.29 -1.19 -16.13
N GLU A 118 -2.20 -0.31 -17.13
CA GLU A 118 -1.68 1.05 -16.98
C GLU A 118 -2.57 1.90 -16.08
N THR A 119 -3.88 1.90 -16.30
CA THR A 119 -4.85 2.58 -15.43
C THR A 119 -4.84 2.01 -14.03
N PHE A 120 -4.73 0.68 -13.88
CA PHE A 120 -4.60 0.04 -12.58
C PHE A 120 -3.30 0.43 -11.87
N SER A 121 -2.20 0.61 -12.62
CA SER A 121 -0.87 0.94 -12.11
C SER A 121 -0.58 2.44 -12.02
N LYS A 122 -1.52 3.34 -12.36
CA LYS A 122 -1.28 4.80 -12.33
C LYS A 122 -0.75 5.35 -11.00
N LYS A 123 -0.96 4.62 -9.90
CA LYS A 123 -0.45 4.97 -8.56
C LYS A 123 0.75 4.12 -8.11
N ILE A 124 1.18 3.13 -8.89
CA ILE A 124 2.11 2.07 -8.50
C ILE A 124 3.04 1.73 -9.69
N ASP A 125 4.32 2.10 -9.59
CA ASP A 125 5.32 1.90 -10.65
C ASP A 125 5.86 0.45 -10.74
N ILE A 126 4.98 -0.54 -10.66
CA ILE A 126 5.38 -1.97 -10.56
C ILE A 126 4.39 -2.85 -11.33
N MET A 127 4.28 -2.59 -12.64
CA MET A 127 3.32 -3.23 -13.53
C MET A 127 3.44 -4.76 -13.56
N ALA A 128 4.66 -5.30 -13.59
CA ALA A 128 4.88 -6.74 -13.66
C ALA A 128 4.37 -7.51 -12.42
N CYS A 129 4.54 -6.92 -11.22
CA CYS A 129 4.04 -7.51 -9.98
C CYS A 129 2.50 -7.52 -9.96
N LEU A 130 1.88 -6.42 -10.36
CA LEU A 130 0.43 -6.34 -10.49
C LEU A 130 -0.11 -7.31 -11.54
N ALA A 131 0.57 -7.45 -12.69
CA ALA A 131 0.24 -8.43 -13.72
C ALA A 131 0.28 -9.87 -13.18
N LEU A 132 1.33 -10.23 -12.43
CA LEU A 132 1.43 -11.54 -11.75
C LEU A 132 0.27 -11.75 -10.77
N MET A 133 -0.04 -10.76 -9.92
CA MET A 133 -1.17 -10.84 -8.99
C MET A 133 -2.50 -11.04 -9.72
N ARG A 134 -2.72 -10.36 -10.85
CA ARG A 134 -3.93 -10.55 -11.67
C ARG A 134 -3.98 -11.93 -12.31
N LYS A 135 -2.85 -12.45 -12.80
CA LYS A 135 -2.74 -13.83 -13.34
C LYS A 135 -3.19 -14.85 -12.30
N ILE A 136 -2.77 -14.71 -11.05
CA ILE A 136 -3.18 -15.59 -9.93
C ILE A 136 -4.64 -15.37 -9.53
N ALA A 137 -5.09 -14.11 -9.47
CA ALA A 137 -6.45 -13.79 -9.09
C ALA A 137 -7.50 -14.26 -10.10
N ARG A 138 -7.18 -14.27 -11.40
CA ARG A 138 -8.11 -14.59 -12.49
C ARG A 138 -8.80 -15.96 -12.38
N PRO A 139 -8.11 -17.10 -12.18
CA PRO A 139 -8.78 -18.38 -11.98
C PRO A 139 -9.53 -18.44 -10.64
N LEU A 140 -9.05 -17.73 -9.61
CA LEU A 140 -9.67 -17.71 -8.29
C LEU A 140 -10.97 -16.88 -8.26
N ALA A 141 -11.04 -15.81 -9.06
CA ALA A 141 -12.23 -14.96 -9.19
C ALA A 141 -13.43 -15.66 -9.86
N LYS A 142 -13.20 -16.76 -10.58
CA LYS A 142 -14.26 -17.58 -11.20
C LYS A 142 -14.87 -18.61 -10.24
N LYS A 143 -14.17 -18.92 -9.14
CA LYS A 143 -14.63 -19.89 -8.14
C LYS A 143 -15.58 -19.20 -7.16
N GLU A 144 -16.71 -19.82 -6.89
CA GLU A 144 -17.58 -19.39 -5.80
C GLU A 144 -16.89 -19.73 -4.47
N ASN A 145 -16.63 -18.70 -3.66
CA ASN A 145 -16.05 -18.86 -2.33
C ASN A 145 -17.05 -18.35 -1.29
N THR A 146 -17.12 -19.03 -0.15
CA THR A 146 -17.88 -18.53 1.00
C THR A 146 -17.35 -17.18 1.44
N ARG A 147 -18.25 -16.23 1.76
CA ARG A 147 -17.87 -14.91 2.26
C ARG A 147 -16.95 -15.05 3.48
N GLY A 148 -15.74 -14.50 3.39
CA GLY A 148 -14.75 -14.54 4.46
C GLY A 148 -13.79 -15.73 4.44
N ALA A 149 -13.99 -16.72 3.56
CA ALA A 149 -13.04 -17.81 3.38
C ALA A 149 -11.73 -17.31 2.75
N ASP A 150 -10.62 -17.96 3.11
CA ASP A 150 -9.35 -17.76 2.43
C ASP A 150 -9.48 -18.24 0.98
N THR A 151 -9.19 -17.36 0.02
CA THR A 151 -9.23 -17.70 -1.40
C THR A 151 -7.97 -18.45 -1.85
N GLY A 152 -6.99 -18.62 -0.95
CA GLY A 152 -5.66 -19.17 -1.23
C GLY A 152 -4.80 -18.22 -2.08
N PHE A 153 -5.19 -16.96 -2.23
CA PHE A 153 -4.53 -16.01 -3.13
C PHE A 153 -3.04 -15.86 -2.81
N TRP A 154 -2.75 -15.60 -1.53
CA TRP A 154 -1.39 -15.38 -1.08
C TRP A 154 -0.54 -16.64 -1.21
N THR A 155 -1.08 -17.80 -0.84
CA THR A 155 -0.37 -19.08 -1.00
C THR A 155 0.01 -19.36 -2.45
N ASN A 156 -0.90 -19.12 -3.41
CA ASN A 156 -0.60 -19.27 -4.83
C ASN A 156 0.43 -18.23 -5.31
N LEU A 157 0.36 -16.99 -4.81
CA LEU A 157 1.32 -15.95 -5.15
C LEU A 157 2.73 -16.28 -4.64
N GLU A 158 2.87 -16.76 -3.41
CA GLU A 158 4.15 -17.22 -2.85
C GLU A 158 4.74 -18.35 -3.69
N GLY A 159 3.93 -19.35 -4.06
CA GLY A 159 4.39 -20.47 -4.89
C GLY A 159 4.89 -20.04 -6.26
N GLU A 160 4.24 -19.07 -6.92
CA GLU A 160 4.75 -18.51 -8.17
C GLU A 160 6.02 -17.67 -7.96
N LEU A 161 6.12 -16.92 -6.87
CA LEU A 161 7.33 -16.16 -6.56
C LEU A 161 8.52 -17.10 -6.34
N ASP A 162 8.37 -18.17 -5.58
CA ASP A 162 9.42 -19.18 -5.38
C ASP A 162 9.92 -19.73 -6.72
N VAL A 163 9.01 -20.14 -7.61
CA VAL A 163 9.36 -20.62 -8.96
C VAL A 163 10.10 -19.56 -9.77
N LEU A 164 9.71 -18.29 -9.67
CA LEU A 164 10.37 -17.19 -10.36
C LEU A 164 11.77 -16.90 -9.83
N PHE A 165 11.97 -16.95 -8.52
CA PHE A 165 13.27 -16.77 -7.89
C PHE A 165 14.20 -17.95 -8.18
N ASP A 166 13.69 -19.18 -8.18
CA ASP A 166 14.46 -20.37 -8.59
C ASP A 166 14.93 -20.26 -10.05
N LYS A 167 14.08 -19.74 -10.94
CA LYS A 167 14.38 -19.63 -12.38
C LYS A 167 15.34 -18.49 -12.71
N ASN A 168 15.16 -17.33 -12.07
CA ASN A 168 15.83 -16.08 -12.44
C ASN A 168 16.98 -15.70 -11.48
N GLY A 169 17.02 -16.31 -10.29
CA GLY A 169 17.95 -15.97 -9.21
C GLY A 169 17.51 -14.75 -8.39
N ASN A 170 18.21 -14.51 -7.28
CA ASN A 170 17.91 -13.43 -6.34
C ASN A 170 18.30 -12.03 -6.84
N ASP A 171 19.17 -11.96 -7.86
CA ASP A 171 19.63 -10.69 -8.43
C ASP A 171 18.63 -10.17 -9.48
N ARG A 172 17.82 -9.19 -9.06
CA ARG A 172 16.82 -8.52 -9.92
C ARG A 172 17.43 -7.67 -11.04
N SER A 173 18.74 -7.40 -11.00
CA SER A 173 19.42 -6.68 -12.08
C SER A 173 19.68 -7.57 -13.31
N ASN A 174 19.56 -8.90 -13.16
CA ASN A 174 19.77 -9.88 -14.21
C ASN A 174 18.80 -9.66 -15.39
N PRO A 175 19.27 -9.67 -16.66
CA PRO A 175 18.42 -9.53 -17.85
C PRO A 175 17.20 -10.47 -17.89
N LYS A 176 17.31 -11.67 -17.32
CA LYS A 176 16.20 -12.64 -17.24
C LYS A 176 14.97 -12.07 -16.53
N TRP A 177 15.17 -11.23 -15.51
CA TRP A 177 14.06 -10.58 -14.82
C TRP A 177 13.34 -9.59 -15.72
N ARG A 178 14.06 -8.80 -16.52
CA ARG A 178 13.44 -7.86 -17.47
C ARG A 178 12.66 -8.58 -18.55
N GLU A 179 13.21 -9.69 -19.07
CA GLU A 179 12.51 -10.54 -20.04
C GLU A 179 11.22 -11.09 -19.46
N TRP A 180 11.25 -11.61 -18.23
CA TRP A 180 10.05 -12.08 -17.53
C TRP A 180 9.04 -10.95 -17.29
N GLU A 181 9.49 -9.78 -16.82
CA GLU A 181 8.63 -8.62 -16.57
C GLU A 181 7.90 -8.19 -17.83
N GLN A 182 8.61 -8.07 -18.95
CA GLN A 182 8.00 -7.73 -20.22
C GLN A 182 7.01 -8.80 -20.67
N ALA A 183 7.35 -10.08 -20.50
CA ALA A 183 6.49 -11.19 -20.88
C ALA A 183 5.19 -11.21 -20.07
N ILE A 184 5.24 -11.06 -18.75
CA ILE A 184 4.04 -11.08 -17.88
C ILE A 184 3.15 -9.84 -18.12
N ILE A 185 3.76 -8.67 -18.39
CA ILE A 185 3.02 -7.46 -18.77
C ILE A 185 2.30 -7.67 -20.10
N ASN A 186 2.97 -8.24 -21.10
CA ASN A 186 2.37 -8.53 -22.40
C ASN A 186 1.24 -9.57 -22.29
N GLU A 187 1.43 -10.61 -21.46
CA GLU A 187 0.41 -11.62 -21.16
C GLU A 187 -0.85 -10.99 -20.53
N ASP A 188 -0.68 -10.09 -19.56
CA ASP A 188 -1.79 -9.40 -18.91
C ASP A 188 -2.52 -8.44 -19.86
N ASN A 189 -1.75 -7.65 -20.62
CA ASN A 189 -2.30 -6.76 -21.64
C ASN A 189 -3.08 -7.54 -22.71
N ALA A 190 -2.63 -8.70 -23.16
CA ALA A 190 -3.38 -9.50 -24.14
C ALA A 190 -4.80 -9.89 -23.63
N VAL A 191 -5.02 -9.92 -22.32
CA VAL A 191 -6.30 -10.30 -21.71
C VAL A 191 -7.17 -9.09 -21.36
N TYR A 192 -6.55 -8.01 -20.86
CA TYR A 192 -7.27 -6.86 -20.30
C TYR A 192 -7.12 -5.57 -21.06
N LEU A 193 -6.20 -5.50 -22.03
CA LEU A 193 -6.25 -4.44 -23.00
C LEU A 193 -7.56 -4.65 -23.74
N ARG A 194 -8.59 -3.89 -23.32
CA ARG A 194 -9.77 -3.66 -24.13
C ARG A 194 -9.15 -3.25 -25.44
N ARG A 195 -9.30 -4.06 -26.51
CA ARG A 195 -9.23 -3.50 -27.86
C ARG A 195 -10.11 -2.27 -27.71
N ALA A 196 -9.51 -1.07 -27.72
CA ALA A 196 -10.26 0.16 -27.71
C ALA A 196 -11.36 -0.15 -28.72
N PRO A 197 -12.65 -0.21 -28.30
CA PRO A 197 -13.73 -0.62 -29.19
C PRO A 197 -13.46 0.25 -30.39
N GLU A 198 -12.96 -0.34 -31.51
CA GLU A 198 -12.24 0.41 -32.54
C GLU A 198 -13.05 1.64 -32.65
N SER A 199 -12.53 2.74 -32.11
CA SER A 199 -13.36 3.89 -32.14
C SER A 199 -13.47 4.00 -33.65
N ASN A 200 -14.67 3.93 -34.19
CA ASN A 200 -15.36 5.14 -34.52
C ASN A 200 -14.56 6.41 -34.06
N ALA A 201 -13.25 6.57 -34.32
CA ALA A 201 -12.76 7.27 -35.49
C ALA A 201 -13.79 7.11 -36.62
N ARG A 202 -14.97 7.69 -36.36
CA ARG A 202 -15.48 8.71 -37.22
C ARG A 202 -14.25 9.51 -37.55
N THR A 203 -13.77 9.31 -38.78
CA THR A 203 -12.80 10.21 -39.36
C THR A 203 -13.25 11.62 -39.01
N GLN A 204 -12.30 12.55 -38.89
CA GLN A 204 -12.66 13.96 -38.70
C GLN A 204 -13.77 14.37 -39.70
N GLU A 205 -13.77 13.78 -40.91
CA GLU A 205 -14.84 13.84 -41.90
C GLU A 205 -16.24 13.38 -41.44
N GLU A 206 -16.40 12.28 -40.71
CA GLU A 206 -17.72 11.87 -40.18
C GLU A 206 -18.21 12.77 -39.03
N ILE A 207 -17.28 13.39 -38.28
CA ILE A 207 -17.61 14.40 -37.27
C ILE A 207 -18.04 15.70 -37.96
N ASP A 208 -17.27 16.14 -38.97
CA ASP A 208 -17.53 17.35 -39.74
C ASP A 208 -18.83 17.22 -40.57
N ALA A 209 -19.10 16.05 -41.16
CA ALA A 209 -20.34 15.77 -41.89
C ALA A 209 -21.58 15.81 -40.99
N ARG A 210 -21.45 15.36 -39.73
CA ARG A 210 -22.53 15.48 -38.74
C ARG A 210 -22.72 16.91 -38.25
N LEU A 211 -21.64 17.67 -38.09
CA LEU A 211 -21.72 19.08 -37.71
C LEU A 211 -22.46 19.89 -38.80
N LEU A 212 -22.13 19.65 -40.08
CA LEU A 212 -22.79 20.25 -41.23
C LEU A 212 -24.28 19.85 -41.35
N ALA A 213 -24.63 18.60 -41.04
CA ALA A 213 -26.02 18.14 -41.05
C ALA A 213 -26.85 18.70 -39.87
N ALA A 214 -26.22 18.98 -38.72
CA ALA A 214 -26.89 19.47 -37.52
C ALA A 214 -27.12 21.00 -37.51
N SER A 215 -26.40 21.78 -38.32
CA SER A 215 -26.63 23.23 -38.45
C SER A 215 -27.92 23.61 -39.20
N GLY A 216 -28.74 22.64 -39.62
CA GLY A 216 -29.92 22.85 -40.45
C GLY A 216 -31.25 23.14 -39.75
N SER A 217 -31.37 23.02 -38.42
CA SER A 217 -32.65 23.29 -37.75
C SER A 217 -32.49 23.53 -36.25
N ILE A 218 -32.53 24.80 -35.85
CA ILE A 218 -32.70 25.21 -34.45
C ILE A 218 -33.99 26.02 -34.39
N ASP A 219 -35.07 25.37 -34.00
CA ASP A 219 -36.31 26.03 -33.56
C ASP A 219 -36.14 26.46 -32.09
N PRO A 220 -36.28 27.76 -31.76
CA PRO A 220 -36.11 28.25 -30.39
C PRO A 220 -37.45 28.28 -29.64
N ALA A 221 -37.87 27.16 -29.05
CA ALA A 221 -38.93 27.15 -28.03
C ALA A 221 -38.97 25.85 -27.21
N ALA A 222 -38.55 25.90 -25.93
CA ALA A 222 -39.19 25.23 -24.78
C ALA A 222 -38.25 25.14 -23.56
N THR A 223 -38.31 26.17 -22.73
CA THR A 223 -38.68 26.13 -21.31
C THR A 223 -38.48 24.83 -20.51
N GLY A 224 -37.54 24.88 -19.54
CA GLY A 224 -37.81 24.63 -18.12
C GLY A 224 -38.12 23.21 -17.64
N SER A 225 -37.20 22.61 -16.88
CA SER A 225 -37.53 21.81 -15.69
C SER A 225 -36.30 21.69 -14.78
N ALA A 226 -36.50 22.07 -13.52
CA ALA A 226 -35.53 21.99 -12.44
C ALA A 226 -35.30 20.51 -12.03
N PRO A 227 -34.09 20.13 -11.57
CA PRO A 227 -33.86 18.82 -10.99
C PRO A 227 -34.35 18.76 -9.53
N PRO A 228 -34.92 17.63 -9.08
CA PRO A 228 -35.24 17.40 -7.68
C PRO A 228 -33.96 17.20 -6.85
N GLU A 229 -33.98 17.77 -5.66
CA GLU A 229 -33.00 17.57 -4.59
C GLU A 229 -33.28 16.22 -3.93
N ASP A 230 -32.39 15.23 -4.14
CA ASP A 230 -32.39 13.97 -3.40
C ASP A 230 -31.36 14.06 -2.26
N GLU A 231 -31.87 14.03 -1.03
CA GLU A 231 -31.13 13.84 0.21
C GLU A 231 -30.68 12.37 0.31
N GLU A 232 -29.39 12.09 0.23
CA GLU A 232 -28.81 10.80 0.65
C GLU A 232 -27.94 10.97 1.89
N ASP A 233 -28.49 10.50 3.01
CA ASP A 233 -27.79 10.10 4.22
C ASP A 233 -26.86 8.91 3.94
N GLY A 234 -25.55 9.15 3.94
CA GLY A 234 -24.52 8.15 3.66
C GLY A 234 -23.31 8.26 4.57
N ASP A 235 -23.43 7.66 5.76
CA ASP A 235 -22.40 7.23 6.72
C ASP A 235 -20.96 7.78 6.51
N GLY A 236 -20.64 8.81 7.28
CA GLY A 236 -19.35 9.50 7.29
C GLY A 236 -18.20 8.62 7.77
N ASN A 237 -17.50 7.98 6.83
CA ASN A 237 -16.08 7.70 6.97
C ASN A 237 -15.30 7.84 5.65
N THR A 238 -15.68 8.83 4.83
CA THR A 238 -14.81 9.41 3.81
C THR A 238 -13.83 10.35 4.51
N VAL A 239 -12.89 9.79 5.28
CA VAL A 239 -11.64 10.51 5.53
C VAL A 239 -11.02 10.68 4.15
N GLU A 240 -10.98 11.90 3.65
CA GLU A 240 -10.12 12.29 2.55
C GLU A 240 -8.69 11.86 2.92
N GLU A 241 -8.32 10.63 2.53
CA GLU A 241 -6.94 10.18 2.46
C GLU A 241 -6.30 11.12 1.43
N ARG A 242 -5.83 12.30 1.88
CA ARG A 242 -4.79 13.04 1.18
C ARG A 242 -3.64 12.05 1.06
N ASP A 243 -3.59 11.40 -0.11
CA ASP A 243 -2.59 10.42 -0.49
C ASP A 243 -1.23 11.03 -0.17
N VAL A 244 -0.53 10.48 0.84
CA VAL A 244 0.88 10.81 1.01
C VAL A 244 1.54 10.29 -0.25
N ASN A 245 2.06 11.22 -1.04
CA ASN A 245 2.67 10.92 -2.31
C ASN A 245 3.92 10.04 -2.06
N ILE A 246 3.75 8.73 -2.27
CA ILE A 246 4.77 7.69 -2.04
C ILE A 246 6.03 7.95 -2.89
N SER A 247 5.90 8.70 -4.00
CA SER A 247 7.05 9.06 -4.83
C SER A 247 8.09 9.92 -4.10
N SER A 248 7.75 10.64 -3.02
CA SER A 248 8.74 11.40 -2.23
C SER A 248 9.63 10.53 -1.33
N LEU A 249 9.25 9.27 -1.08
CA LEU A 249 10.07 8.30 -0.35
C LEU A 249 11.00 7.48 -1.27
N GLY A 250 10.91 7.69 -2.59
CA GLY A 250 11.60 6.91 -3.62
C GLY A 250 13.13 6.90 -3.53
N ASN A 251 13.74 7.87 -2.84
CA ASN A 251 15.20 7.94 -2.69
C ASN A 251 15.77 7.28 -1.42
N LEU A 252 14.95 6.89 -0.44
CA LEU A 252 15.46 6.24 0.79
C LEU A 252 15.68 4.73 0.61
N ALA A 253 14.92 4.09 -0.30
CA ALA A 253 14.97 2.64 -0.49
C ALA A 253 15.99 2.14 -1.53
N ALA A 254 16.83 3.03 -2.06
CA ALA A 254 17.98 2.70 -2.93
C ALA A 254 19.27 2.44 -2.12
N LEU A 255 19.25 2.73 -0.80
CA LEU A 255 20.34 2.42 0.10
C LEU A 255 20.15 1.01 0.69
N SER A 256 20.72 0.03 -0.01
CA SER A 256 21.38 -1.14 0.59
C SER A 256 20.57 -1.95 1.63
N VAL A 257 19.73 -2.88 1.17
CA VAL A 257 19.62 -4.17 1.85
C VAL A 257 20.75 -5.03 1.28
N GLY A 258 21.93 -4.97 1.90
CA GLY A 258 22.96 -5.98 1.67
C GLY A 258 22.41 -7.37 2.03
N PRO A 259 23.00 -8.46 1.52
CA PRO A 259 22.55 -9.81 1.88
C PRO A 259 22.54 -9.95 3.40
N VAL A 260 21.37 -10.17 3.98
CA VAL A 260 21.23 -10.54 5.39
C VAL A 260 21.79 -11.95 5.51
N VAL A 261 23.09 -12.05 5.80
CA VAL A 261 23.74 -13.31 6.16
C VAL A 261 23.12 -13.71 7.49
N ARG A 262 22.13 -14.60 7.44
CA ARG A 262 21.65 -15.30 8.64
C ARG A 262 22.71 -16.33 8.99
N GLU A 263 23.54 -16.02 9.98
CA GLU A 263 24.28 -17.06 10.71
C GLU A 263 23.24 -17.91 11.44
N TYR A 264 23.10 -19.17 11.01
CA TYR A 264 22.32 -20.22 11.67
C TYR A 264 23.20 -20.96 12.67
#